data_AF-A0A8S0U3N0-F1
#
_entry.id   AF-A0A8S0U3N0-F1
#
_cell.length_a   1.000
_cell.length_b   1.000
_cell.length_c   1.000
_cell.angle_alpha   90.00
_cell.angle_beta   90.00
_cell.angle_gamma   90.00
#
_symmetry.space_group_name_H-M   'P 1'
#
loop_
_entity.id
_entity.type
_entity.pdbx_description
1 polymer ?
#
loop_
_entity_poly.entity_id
_entity_poly.type
_entity_poly.pdbx_seq_one_letter_code
_entity_poly.pdbx_strand_id
1 'polypeptide(L)'
;MDQPQTPKTPTTQHAPLPRTLSVYIYTNDPPSIIPLSPPVHSCILLSPPFTSFTQLTINREREREEREGDCEFFKETLKNQVIFTSGGCKSISMSDTYCSDCKRNTEVVSDHSAGDTVCSECGLVLESRSIDERSEWRIFADDSGDHDPNRVGGPVNPLLADAALSTVISRGPNGSNGDGSLSRLQNRGGDPERAIVMAFKAISNMADRLSLVATIKDRASEIYKRLEDQKCTRGRNLDAIVAACIYIACRQEGKPRTVKEICSIANGATKKEIGRAKEFIVKQLKVEMGESMEMGTIHAGDYLRRFCSNLGMSHEEIKAVEETVKKSGDFDIRRSPISIAAAIIFMITQLSDSKKALRDISIATTVAEGTIKNAYKDLYPHAAKIIPDWYAKERDLKNLSSPKA
;
A
#
# COMPACT_ATOMS: atom_id res chain seq x y z
N MET A 1 34.84 9.10 71.66
CA MET A 1 34.61 7.81 71.00
C MET A 1 34.60 8.08 69.51
N ASP A 2 35.78 7.99 68.93
CA ASP A 2 36.05 8.26 67.52
C ASP A 2 35.34 7.22 66.64
N GLN A 3 34.57 7.70 65.67
CA GLN A 3 34.10 6.88 64.56
C GLN A 3 34.91 7.17 63.30
N PRO A 4 35.38 6.14 62.57
CA PRO A 4 36.31 6.28 61.47
C PRO A 4 35.63 6.59 60.13
N GLN A 5 36.39 7.31 59.30
CA GLN A 5 36.05 7.71 57.93
C GLN A 5 36.08 6.51 56.96
N THR A 6 35.11 6.46 56.05
CA THR A 6 35.05 5.50 54.95
C THR A 6 35.84 5.99 53.72
N PRO A 7 36.50 5.08 52.97
CA PRO A 7 37.39 5.43 51.87
C PRO A 7 36.67 5.66 50.53
N LYS A 8 37.16 6.64 49.75
CA LYS A 8 36.78 6.90 48.36
C LYS A 8 37.52 5.93 47.41
N THR A 9 36.83 5.38 46.42
CA THR A 9 37.40 4.65 45.28
C THR A 9 36.87 5.19 43.95
N PRO A 10 37.61 4.97 42.83
CA PRO A 10 37.82 6.00 41.81
C PRO A 10 36.98 5.83 40.53
N THR A 11 36.76 6.96 39.87
CA THR A 11 36.11 7.10 38.57
C THR A 11 37.01 6.57 37.44
N THR A 12 36.55 5.52 36.74
CA THR A 12 37.23 4.95 35.57
C THR A 12 36.96 5.79 34.32
N GLN A 13 38.01 6.39 33.77
CA GLN A 13 38.01 7.00 32.43
C GLN A 13 38.38 5.92 31.40
N HIS A 14 37.50 5.68 30.42
CA HIS A 14 37.81 4.85 29.25
C HIS A 14 38.24 5.72 28.08
N ALA A 15 39.43 5.42 27.56
CA ALA A 15 40.05 6.01 26.38
C ALA A 15 39.39 5.53 25.06
N PRO A 16 39.35 6.36 24.01
CA PRO A 16 38.96 5.92 22.67
C PRO A 16 40.19 5.47 21.84
N LEU A 17 40.07 4.32 21.18
CA LEU A 17 41.02 3.75 20.20
C LEU A 17 40.65 4.17 18.75
N PRO A 18 41.56 3.98 17.77
CA PRO A 18 41.86 4.99 16.76
C PRO A 18 41.07 4.87 15.45
N ARG A 19 40.92 6.03 14.79
CA ARG A 19 40.36 6.19 13.46
C ARG A 19 41.31 5.63 12.39
N THR A 20 40.76 4.78 11.52
CA THR A 20 41.40 4.26 10.32
C THR A 20 41.60 5.37 9.29
N LEU A 21 42.85 5.57 8.90
CA LEU A 21 43.30 6.43 7.80
C LEU A 21 42.88 5.82 6.46
N SER A 22 42.05 6.54 5.70
CA SER A 22 41.82 6.29 4.27
C SER A 22 42.89 7.03 3.48
N VAL A 23 43.78 6.28 2.84
CA VAL A 23 44.83 6.78 1.97
C VAL A 23 44.20 7.27 0.66
N TYR A 24 44.24 8.57 0.41
CA TYR A 24 43.95 9.16 -0.90
C TYR A 24 45.24 9.10 -1.74
N ILE A 25 45.24 8.28 -2.79
CA ILE A 25 46.30 8.30 -3.81
C ILE A 25 45.91 9.38 -4.83
N TYR A 26 46.57 10.53 -4.75
CA TYR A 26 46.60 11.52 -5.82
C TYR A 26 47.57 11.04 -6.90
N THR A 27 47.09 10.89 -8.13
CA THR A 27 47.95 10.89 -9.32
C THR A 27 47.52 12.08 -10.19
N ASN A 28 48.42 13.05 -10.29
CA ASN A 28 48.37 14.15 -11.24
C ASN A 28 49.15 13.72 -12.47
N ASP A 29 48.53 13.76 -13.66
CA ASP A 29 49.19 14.13 -14.91
C ASP A 29 48.14 14.60 -15.95
N PRO A 30 48.41 15.66 -16.76
CA PRO A 30 47.41 16.33 -17.61
C PRO A 30 47.63 16.00 -19.13
N PRO A 31 47.00 16.68 -20.12
CA PRO A 31 46.19 16.04 -21.17
C PRO A 31 46.89 15.94 -22.54
N SER A 32 46.40 15.07 -23.42
CA SER A 32 46.72 15.12 -24.86
C SER A 32 45.45 15.00 -25.71
N ILE A 33 45.35 15.91 -26.67
CA ILE A 33 44.26 16.13 -27.61
C ILE A 33 44.69 15.55 -28.99
N ILE A 34 43.69 15.40 -29.85
CA ILE A 34 43.70 15.34 -31.33
C ILE A 34 43.85 13.90 -31.93
N PRO A 35 43.32 13.64 -33.14
CA PRO A 35 41.93 13.28 -33.48
C PRO A 35 41.88 11.93 -34.23
N LEU A 36 40.72 11.49 -34.75
CA LEU A 36 40.59 10.92 -36.10
C LEU A 36 39.15 10.50 -36.40
N SER A 37 38.65 11.00 -37.52
CA SER A 37 37.44 10.55 -38.23
C SER A 37 37.83 9.55 -39.34
N PRO A 38 36.89 9.13 -40.21
CA PRO A 38 36.33 7.77 -40.37
C PRO A 38 37.05 6.97 -41.50
N PRO A 39 36.68 5.70 -41.88
CA PRO A 39 35.59 5.49 -42.86
C PRO A 39 34.95 4.05 -43.00
N VAL A 40 33.90 3.98 -43.83
CA VAL A 40 33.40 2.92 -44.77
C VAL A 40 33.15 1.43 -44.39
N HIS A 41 31.86 1.05 -44.55
CA HIS A 41 31.26 -0.03 -45.37
C HIS A 41 31.98 -1.38 -45.65
N SER A 42 31.29 -2.49 -45.27
CA SER A 42 30.94 -3.66 -46.12
C SER A 42 30.14 -4.69 -45.29
N CYS A 43 28.82 -4.87 -45.48
CA CYS A 43 28.13 -5.96 -46.23
C CYS A 43 28.71 -7.37 -45.96
N ILE A 44 27.94 -8.37 -45.50
CA ILE A 44 27.17 -9.31 -46.36
C ILE A 44 26.32 -10.31 -45.50
N LEU A 45 25.02 -10.40 -45.86
CA LEU A 45 24.06 -11.54 -45.91
C LEU A 45 23.63 -12.35 -44.67
N LEU A 46 22.31 -12.33 -44.38
CA LEU A 46 21.35 -13.41 -44.67
C LEU A 46 19.88 -12.95 -44.42
N SER A 47 18.98 -13.43 -45.28
CA SER A 47 17.60 -12.96 -45.56
C SER A 47 16.49 -13.58 -44.65
N PRO A 48 15.21 -13.12 -44.73
CA PRO A 48 14.05 -13.42 -43.84
C PRO A 48 13.15 -14.55 -44.44
N PRO A 49 11.81 -14.69 -44.22
CA PRO A 49 10.84 -14.31 -43.16
C PRO A 49 10.01 -15.55 -42.67
N PHE A 50 9.06 -15.42 -41.72
CA PHE A 50 7.70 -16.04 -41.76
C PHE A 50 6.92 -15.87 -40.43
N THR A 51 5.60 -15.78 -40.62
CA THR A 51 4.47 -15.37 -39.78
C THR A 51 3.91 -16.40 -38.79
N SER A 52 2.98 -15.91 -37.95
CA SER A 52 1.70 -16.55 -37.53
C SER A 52 1.67 -17.30 -36.21
N PHE A 53 0.83 -16.82 -35.28
CA PHE A 53 -0.15 -17.58 -34.47
C PHE A 53 -0.78 -16.62 -33.44
N THR A 54 -1.89 -15.95 -33.79
CA THR A 54 -2.93 -15.39 -32.87
C THR A 54 -3.91 -14.45 -33.58
N GLN A 55 -3.65 -14.04 -34.83
CA GLN A 55 -4.55 -13.15 -35.58
C GLN A 55 -5.66 -13.87 -36.37
N LEU A 56 -5.81 -15.20 -36.27
CA LEU A 56 -6.71 -15.98 -37.15
C LEU A 56 -7.93 -16.60 -36.47
N THR A 57 -8.12 -16.40 -35.17
CA THR A 57 -9.32 -16.89 -34.46
C THR A 57 -10.35 -15.78 -34.21
N ILE A 58 -9.92 -14.52 -34.12
CA ILE A 58 -10.79 -13.37 -33.86
C ILE A 58 -11.52 -12.90 -35.14
N ASN A 59 -10.91 -13.10 -36.31
CA ASN A 59 -11.52 -12.69 -37.58
C ASN A 59 -12.59 -13.66 -38.11
N ARG A 60 -12.79 -14.82 -37.48
CA ARG A 60 -13.80 -15.81 -37.93
C ARG A 60 -15.15 -15.71 -37.22
N GLU A 61 -15.23 -14.96 -36.12
CA GLU A 61 -16.49 -14.63 -35.44
C GLU A 61 -17.05 -13.27 -35.88
N ARG A 62 -16.19 -12.38 -36.40
CA ARG A 62 -16.59 -11.04 -36.87
C ARG A 62 -17.34 -11.02 -38.21
N GLU A 63 -17.19 -12.07 -39.03
CA GLU A 63 -17.89 -12.18 -40.33
C GLU A 63 -19.27 -12.89 -40.24
N ARG A 64 -19.75 -13.21 -39.02
CA ARG A 64 -21.07 -13.85 -38.80
C ARG A 64 -22.14 -12.95 -38.18
N GLU A 65 -21.78 -11.75 -37.72
CA GLU A 65 -22.70 -10.81 -37.05
C GLU A 65 -23.13 -9.61 -37.91
N GLU A 66 -22.71 -9.52 -39.18
CA GLU A 66 -23.22 -8.50 -40.13
C GLU A 66 -24.52 -8.90 -40.85
N ARG A 67 -25.26 -9.87 -40.31
CA ARG A 67 -26.59 -10.26 -40.83
C ARG A 67 -27.61 -10.36 -39.71
N GLU A 68 -27.88 -9.24 -39.06
CA GLU A 68 -29.19 -8.91 -38.49
C GLU A 68 -29.13 -7.43 -38.07
N GLY A 69 -29.93 -6.61 -38.75
CA GLY A 69 -30.01 -5.18 -38.47
C GLY A 69 -30.83 -4.96 -37.21
N ASP A 70 -30.33 -4.08 -36.33
CA ASP A 70 -31.14 -3.22 -35.47
C ASP A 70 -30.31 -1.99 -35.05
N CYS A 71 -30.52 -0.89 -35.77
CA CYS A 71 -29.89 0.41 -35.54
C CYS A 71 -30.60 1.20 -34.42
N GLU A 72 -30.60 0.73 -33.17
CA GLU A 72 -30.91 1.62 -32.02
C GLU A 72 -30.08 1.37 -30.75
N PHE A 73 -29.31 0.29 -30.66
CA PHE A 73 -28.52 0.00 -29.45
C PHE A 73 -27.18 0.77 -29.35
N PHE A 74 -26.69 1.33 -30.46
CA PHE A 74 -25.32 1.84 -30.58
C PHE A 74 -25.10 3.28 -30.05
N LYS A 75 -26.15 4.03 -29.73
CA LYS A 75 -26.02 5.41 -29.20
C LYS A 75 -25.72 5.46 -27.70
N GLU A 76 -25.91 4.37 -26.97
CA GLU A 76 -25.83 4.37 -25.50
C GLU A 76 -24.51 3.76 -24.97
N THR A 77 -23.78 3.01 -25.80
CA THR A 77 -22.57 2.28 -25.38
C THR A 77 -21.25 3.04 -25.61
N LEU A 78 -21.25 4.20 -26.27
CA LEU A 78 -20.03 4.97 -26.54
C LEU A 78 -19.61 5.94 -25.41
N LYS A 79 -20.35 5.99 -24.30
CA LYS A 79 -20.03 6.89 -23.18
C LYS A 79 -18.85 6.45 -22.31
N ASN A 80 -18.34 5.22 -22.42
CA ASN A 80 -17.26 4.74 -21.56
C ASN A 80 -16.38 3.69 -22.25
N GLN A 81 -15.50 4.08 -23.17
CA GLN A 81 -14.25 3.34 -23.36
C GLN A 81 -13.13 4.19 -23.98
N VAL A 82 -12.02 4.26 -23.25
CA VAL A 82 -10.75 4.85 -23.65
C VAL A 82 -10.12 3.98 -24.74
N ILE A 83 -10.02 4.49 -25.96
CA ILE A 83 -9.26 3.86 -27.04
C ILE A 83 -7.84 4.42 -27.01
N PHE A 84 -6.86 3.56 -26.71
CA PHE A 84 -5.43 3.87 -26.90
C PHE A 84 -5.06 3.64 -28.37
N THR A 85 -4.90 4.72 -29.13
CA THR A 85 -4.18 4.73 -30.41
C THR A 85 -2.87 5.49 -30.25
N SER A 86 -1.79 4.93 -30.79
CA SER A 86 -0.44 5.51 -30.79
C SER A 86 -0.39 6.82 -31.58
N GLY A 87 -0.33 7.95 -30.87
CA GLY A 87 -0.04 9.27 -31.43
C GLY A 87 -0.81 10.38 -30.71
N GLY A 88 -0.22 10.98 -29.67
CA GLY A 88 -0.67 12.22 -29.02
C GLY A 88 -1.99 12.12 -28.26
N CYS A 89 -1.92 11.91 -26.94
CA CYS A 89 -3.09 11.99 -26.07
C CYS A 89 -3.69 13.41 -26.06
N LYS A 90 -4.74 13.65 -26.85
CA LYS A 90 -5.70 14.73 -26.56
C LYS A 90 -6.64 14.23 -25.47
N SER A 91 -6.41 14.63 -24.22
CA SER A 91 -7.40 14.46 -23.16
C SER A 91 -8.52 15.48 -23.37
N ILE A 92 -9.64 15.03 -23.93
CA ILE A 92 -10.86 15.85 -24.04
C ILE A 92 -11.56 15.77 -22.68
N SER A 93 -11.48 16.85 -21.90
CA SER A 93 -12.36 17.05 -20.75
C SER A 93 -13.71 17.58 -21.27
N MET A 94 -14.77 16.80 -21.12
CA MET A 94 -16.13 17.20 -21.54
C MET A 94 -16.75 18.13 -20.49
N SER A 95 -17.04 19.37 -20.89
CA SER A 95 -17.88 20.31 -20.14
C SER A 95 -18.89 20.97 -21.08
N ASP A 96 -20.14 21.11 -20.63
CA ASP A 96 -21.18 21.76 -21.43
C ASP A 96 -21.12 23.27 -21.20
N THR A 97 -20.75 24.03 -22.23
CA THR A 97 -20.73 25.51 -22.18
C THR A 97 -21.72 26.07 -23.19
N TYR A 98 -22.37 27.18 -22.84
CA TYR A 98 -23.31 27.85 -23.73
C TYR A 98 -22.58 28.56 -24.87
N CYS A 99 -22.88 28.19 -26.11
CA CYS A 99 -22.35 28.86 -27.28
C CYS A 99 -23.30 29.97 -27.75
N SER A 100 -22.78 31.18 -27.90
CA SER A 100 -23.54 32.35 -28.36
C SER A 100 -24.03 32.23 -29.81
N ASP A 101 -23.30 31.52 -30.67
CA ASP A 101 -23.62 31.37 -32.09
C ASP A 101 -24.58 30.19 -32.33
N CYS A 102 -24.35 29.04 -31.69
CA CYS A 102 -25.26 27.90 -31.74
C CYS A 102 -26.52 28.08 -30.89
N LYS A 103 -26.54 29.07 -29.99
CA LYS A 103 -27.63 29.38 -29.03
C LYS A 103 -28.11 28.18 -28.21
N ARG A 104 -27.19 27.26 -27.93
CA ARG A 104 -27.43 26.05 -27.13
C ARG A 104 -26.17 25.69 -26.36
N ASN A 105 -26.33 24.84 -25.35
CA ASN A 105 -25.19 24.20 -24.71
C ASN A 105 -24.58 23.21 -25.70
N THR A 106 -23.30 23.39 -25.97
CA THR A 106 -22.55 22.59 -26.93
C THR A 106 -21.36 21.96 -26.23
N GLU A 107 -20.96 20.80 -26.70
CA GLU A 107 -19.69 20.19 -26.31
C GLU A 107 -18.53 21.11 -26.74
N VAL A 108 -17.62 21.37 -25.80
CA VAL A 108 -16.44 22.20 -26.04
C VAL A 108 -15.17 21.36 -26.01
N VAL A 109 -14.22 21.77 -26.84
CA VAL A 109 -12.89 21.18 -26.92
C VAL A 109 -11.88 22.23 -26.50
N SER A 110 -11.08 21.94 -25.47
CA SER A 110 -9.97 22.81 -25.05
C SER A 110 -8.71 22.48 -25.85
N ASP A 111 -8.24 23.43 -26.63
CA ASP A 111 -6.93 23.39 -27.29
C ASP A 111 -5.86 23.93 -26.34
N HIS A 112 -5.12 23.02 -25.70
CA HIS A 112 -4.04 23.36 -24.78
C HIS A 112 -2.85 24.05 -25.45
N SER A 113 -2.66 23.89 -26.77
CA SER A 113 -1.51 24.49 -27.46
C SER A 113 -1.72 25.99 -27.70
N ALA A 114 -2.95 26.39 -27.99
CA ALA A 114 -3.36 27.78 -28.11
C ALA A 114 -3.82 28.38 -26.76
N GLY A 115 -4.27 27.53 -25.83
CA GLY A 115 -4.91 27.95 -24.58
C GLY A 115 -6.35 28.42 -24.79
N ASP A 116 -7.06 27.86 -25.76
CA ASP A 116 -8.40 28.31 -26.15
C ASP A 116 -9.42 27.17 -25.99
N THR A 117 -10.63 27.52 -25.55
CA THR A 117 -11.77 26.59 -25.49
C THR A 117 -12.71 26.88 -26.65
N VAL A 118 -12.92 25.87 -27.50
CA VAL A 118 -13.59 26.01 -28.79
C VAL A 118 -14.87 25.16 -28.83
N CYS A 119 -15.95 25.72 -29.38
CA CYS A 119 -17.17 24.97 -29.65
C CYS A 119 -16.92 23.92 -30.74
N SER A 120 -17.28 22.66 -30.48
CA SER A 120 -17.13 21.56 -31.45
C SER A 120 -18.02 21.70 -32.70
N GLU A 121 -19.15 22.39 -32.58
CA GLU A 121 -20.16 22.47 -33.64
C GLU A 121 -19.93 23.62 -34.62
N CYS A 122 -19.58 24.82 -34.13
CA CYS A 122 -19.40 26.02 -34.97
C CYS A 122 -17.95 26.51 -35.05
N GLY A 123 -17.03 25.97 -34.24
CA GLY A 123 -15.64 26.41 -34.20
C GLY A 123 -15.41 27.77 -33.54
N LEU A 124 -16.42 28.34 -32.87
CA LEU A 124 -16.26 29.60 -32.13
C LEU A 124 -15.40 29.39 -30.88
N VAL A 125 -14.42 30.27 -30.68
CA VAL A 125 -13.66 30.35 -29.42
C VAL A 125 -14.55 30.97 -28.35
N LEU A 126 -14.90 30.19 -27.34
CA LEU A 126 -15.76 30.61 -26.22
C LEU A 126 -14.95 31.25 -25.09
N GLU A 127 -13.75 30.74 -24.84
CA GLU A 127 -12.81 31.28 -23.87
C GLU A 127 -11.42 31.30 -24.50
N SER A 128 -10.78 32.47 -24.50
CA SER A 128 -9.42 32.64 -25.00
C SER A 128 -8.45 32.79 -23.85
N ARG A 129 -7.27 32.18 -23.94
CA ARG A 129 -6.21 32.22 -22.91
C ARG A 129 -6.66 31.62 -21.56
N SER A 130 -7.27 30.45 -21.59
CA SER A 130 -7.56 29.68 -20.39
C SER A 130 -6.27 29.38 -19.62
N ILE A 131 -6.30 29.55 -18.30
CA ILE A 131 -5.19 29.15 -17.43
C ILE A 131 -5.23 27.63 -17.28
N ASP A 132 -4.11 26.96 -17.54
CA ASP A 132 -4.03 25.51 -17.34
C ASP A 132 -3.88 25.18 -15.84
N GLU A 133 -4.88 24.54 -15.26
CA GLU A 133 -4.88 24.04 -13.87
C GLU A 133 -4.21 22.65 -13.73
N ARG A 134 -3.65 22.10 -14.82
CA ARG A 134 -2.99 20.80 -14.81
C ARG A 134 -1.60 20.91 -14.16
N SER A 135 -0.61 20.23 -14.72
CA SER A 135 0.73 20.19 -14.13
C SER A 135 1.35 21.58 -14.08
N GLU A 136 1.79 22.00 -12.90
CA GLU A 136 2.65 23.17 -12.74
C GLU A 136 3.83 23.10 -13.72
N TRP A 137 4.21 24.26 -14.28
CA TRP A 137 5.38 24.36 -15.14
C TRP A 137 6.66 24.01 -14.36
N ARG A 138 7.18 22.79 -14.54
CA ARG A 138 8.41 22.33 -13.87
C ARG A 138 9.63 22.74 -14.68
N ILE A 139 10.59 23.40 -14.03
CA ILE A 139 11.92 23.61 -14.61
C ILE A 139 12.72 22.31 -14.39
N PHE A 140 12.89 21.49 -15.43
CA PHE A 140 13.71 20.28 -15.37
C PHE A 140 15.22 20.53 -15.29
N ALA A 141 15.65 21.81 -15.27
CA ALA A 141 17.05 22.19 -15.36
C ALA A 141 17.84 22.02 -14.04
N ASP A 142 17.17 21.73 -12.93
CA ASP A 142 17.83 21.45 -11.65
C ASP A 142 17.18 20.23 -10.98
N ASP A 143 17.87 19.09 -11.03
CA ASP A 143 17.44 17.81 -10.41
C ASP A 143 17.55 17.85 -8.87
N SER A 144 17.96 19.00 -8.33
CA SER A 144 17.82 19.36 -6.92
C SER A 144 16.35 19.65 -6.63
N GLY A 145 15.55 18.60 -6.40
CA GLY A 145 14.10 18.69 -6.10
C GLY A 145 13.69 19.50 -4.85
N ASP A 146 14.60 20.30 -4.29
CA ASP A 146 14.42 21.15 -3.11
C ASP A 146 14.11 22.62 -3.47
N HIS A 147 14.44 23.09 -4.68
CA HIS A 147 14.32 24.52 -5.03
C HIS A 147 13.60 24.76 -6.37
N ASP A 148 12.29 24.58 -6.39
CA ASP A 148 11.43 24.92 -7.53
C ASP A 148 10.93 26.39 -7.38
N PRO A 149 11.52 27.37 -8.09
CA PRO A 149 11.14 28.78 -7.95
C PRO A 149 9.74 29.09 -8.51
N ASN A 150 9.16 28.19 -9.30
CA ASN A 150 7.80 28.34 -9.81
C ASN A 150 6.74 27.82 -8.83
N ARG A 151 7.14 27.01 -7.84
CA ARG A 151 6.24 26.48 -6.82
C ARG A 151 5.90 27.58 -5.81
N VAL A 152 4.69 28.12 -5.94
CA VAL A 152 4.17 29.17 -5.05
C VAL A 152 3.50 28.63 -3.77
N GLY A 153 3.43 27.30 -3.59
CA GLY A 153 2.82 26.66 -2.43
C GLY A 153 3.37 25.26 -2.14
N GLY A 154 3.35 24.87 -0.87
CA GLY A 154 3.68 23.51 -0.46
C GLY A 154 2.59 22.50 -0.82
N PRO A 155 2.90 21.19 -0.88
CA PRO A 155 1.90 20.16 -1.08
C PRO A 155 0.86 20.21 0.05
N VAL A 156 -0.40 20.44 -0.31
CA VAL A 156 -1.51 20.41 0.64
C VAL A 156 -1.95 18.97 0.90
N ASN A 157 -2.21 18.64 2.17
CA ASN A 157 -2.82 17.36 2.53
C ASN A 157 -4.33 17.59 2.74
N PRO A 158 -5.21 17.06 1.87
CA PRO A 158 -6.66 17.24 1.98
C PRO A 158 -7.27 16.70 3.28
N LEU A 159 -6.55 15.84 4.01
CA LEU A 159 -7.00 15.29 5.29
C LEU A 159 -6.80 16.26 6.47
N LEU A 160 -6.13 17.39 6.25
CA LEU A 160 -5.94 18.45 7.23
C LEU A 160 -6.77 19.66 6.79
N ALA A 161 -7.55 20.24 7.70
CA ALA A 161 -8.50 21.31 7.37
C ALA A 161 -7.79 22.65 7.17
N ASP A 162 -6.72 22.92 7.92
CA ASP A 162 -5.97 24.18 7.92
C ASP A 162 -4.50 24.04 7.49
N ALA A 163 -4.11 22.90 6.90
CA ALA A 163 -2.73 22.67 6.44
C ALA A 163 -2.21 23.71 5.43
N ALA A 164 -3.10 24.52 4.84
CA ALA A 164 -2.76 25.56 3.88
C ALA A 164 -2.36 26.91 4.52
N LEU A 165 -2.59 27.15 5.82
CA LEU A 165 -2.44 28.50 6.41
C LEU A 165 -1.32 28.62 7.45
N SER A 166 -0.66 27.52 7.82
CA SER A 166 0.42 27.53 8.81
C SER A 166 1.79 27.36 8.17
N THR A 167 2.72 28.26 8.51
CA THR A 167 4.13 28.18 8.10
C THR A 167 4.99 27.84 9.32
N VAL A 168 5.97 26.95 9.17
CA VAL A 168 6.91 26.62 10.24
C VAL A 168 8.12 27.54 10.18
N ILE A 169 8.39 28.28 11.26
CA ILE A 169 9.61 29.09 11.37
C ILE A 169 10.77 28.15 11.71
N SER A 170 11.63 27.89 10.73
CA SER A 170 12.83 27.06 10.88
C SER A 170 14.07 27.93 11.07
N ARG A 171 15.08 27.45 11.82
CA ARG A 171 16.35 28.16 11.97
C ARG A 171 17.07 28.21 10.62
N GLY A 172 17.46 29.41 10.21
CA GLY A 172 18.22 29.60 8.98
C GLY A 172 19.58 28.88 9.00
N PRO A 173 20.16 28.59 7.82
CA PRO A 173 21.41 27.83 7.67
C PRO A 173 22.62 28.43 8.41
N ASN A 174 22.62 29.74 8.67
CA ASN A 174 23.70 30.45 9.38
C ASN A 174 23.46 30.65 10.89
N GLY A 175 22.48 29.96 11.48
CA GLY A 175 22.43 29.68 12.92
C GLY A 175 22.57 30.87 13.87
N SER A 176 22.05 32.07 13.53
CA SER A 176 22.09 33.20 14.46
C SER A 176 21.25 32.88 15.72
N ASN A 177 21.80 33.18 16.89
CA ASN A 177 21.29 32.77 18.20
C ASN A 177 19.98 33.48 18.65
N GLY A 178 19.27 34.17 17.75
CA GLY A 178 18.08 34.97 18.07
C GLY A 178 16.73 34.23 18.04
N ASP A 179 16.67 33.03 17.45
CA ASP A 179 15.41 32.47 16.93
C ASP A 179 14.67 31.47 17.85
N GLY A 180 15.30 31.08 18.97
CA GLY A 180 14.69 30.09 19.87
C GLY A 180 13.42 30.59 20.57
N SER A 181 13.24 31.91 20.70
CA SER A 181 12.06 32.55 21.30
C SER A 181 10.84 32.48 20.38
N LEU A 182 11.01 32.67 19.07
CA LEU A 182 9.94 32.64 18.08
C LEU A 182 9.40 31.21 17.88
N SER A 183 10.27 30.21 17.77
CA SER A 183 9.82 28.80 17.75
C SER A 183 9.13 28.39 19.06
N ARG A 184 9.54 28.96 20.21
CA ARG A 184 8.85 28.73 21.50
C ARG A 184 7.49 29.42 21.56
N LEU A 185 7.36 30.63 21.02
CA LEU A 185 6.09 31.35 20.89
C LEU A 185 5.13 30.62 19.96
N GLN A 186 5.61 30.10 18.82
CA GLN A 186 4.81 29.29 17.90
C GLN A 186 4.32 27.99 18.56
N ASN A 187 5.16 27.34 19.38
CA ASN A 187 4.76 26.15 20.15
C ASN A 187 3.73 26.43 21.26
N ARG A 188 3.48 27.69 21.64
CA ARG A 188 2.42 28.05 22.60
C ARG A 188 1.05 28.20 21.95
N GLY A 189 0.97 28.28 20.63
CA GLY A 189 -0.29 28.20 19.89
C GLY A 189 -0.91 26.82 20.07
N GLY A 190 -2.09 26.76 20.69
CA GLY A 190 -2.86 25.54 20.83
C GLY A 190 -3.53 25.16 19.52
N ASP A 191 -2.77 24.55 18.62
CA ASP A 191 -3.29 24.07 17.35
C ASP A 191 -3.99 22.71 17.54
N PRO A 192 -5.32 22.62 17.36
CA PRO A 192 -6.04 21.35 17.45
C PRO A 192 -5.57 20.35 16.39
N GLU A 193 -5.04 20.80 15.25
CA GLU A 193 -4.51 19.91 14.20
C GLU A 193 -3.19 19.26 14.61
N ARG A 194 -2.47 19.83 15.57
CA ARG A 194 -1.24 19.23 16.10
C ARG A 194 -1.49 17.83 16.65
N ALA A 195 -2.65 17.59 17.25
CA ALA A 195 -3.05 16.26 17.72
C ALA A 195 -3.25 15.28 16.55
N ILE A 196 -3.86 15.73 15.45
CA ILE A 196 -4.07 14.94 14.22
C ILE A 196 -2.72 14.60 13.58
N VAL A 197 -1.82 15.59 13.46
CA VAL A 197 -0.47 15.39 12.92
C VAL A 197 0.33 14.39 13.75
N MET A 198 0.23 14.46 15.09
CA MET A 198 0.86 13.49 15.97
C MET A 198 0.28 12.07 15.77
N ALA A 199 -1.04 11.96 15.58
CA ALA A 199 -1.68 10.69 15.30
C ALA A 199 -1.29 10.10 13.93
N PHE A 200 -1.23 10.92 12.88
CA PHE A 200 -0.75 10.49 11.55
C PHE A 200 0.69 10.01 11.61
N LYS A 201 1.56 10.70 12.36
CA LYS A 201 2.93 10.24 12.59
C LYS A 201 2.96 8.88 13.32
N ALA A 202 2.09 8.68 14.32
CA ALA A 202 1.97 7.40 15.01
C ALA A 202 1.47 6.28 14.08
N ILE A 203 0.47 6.56 13.24
CA ILE A 203 -0.04 5.63 12.21
C ILE A 203 1.09 5.22 11.28
N SER A 204 1.84 6.19 10.72
CA SER A 204 2.96 5.92 9.82
C SER A 204 4.03 5.07 10.49
N ASN A 205 4.47 5.43 11.71
CA ASN A 205 5.47 4.66 12.45
C ASN A 205 5.03 3.21 12.71
N MET A 206 3.78 2.98 13.10
CA MET A 206 3.27 1.62 13.33
C MET A 206 3.13 0.84 12.02
N ALA A 207 2.67 1.50 10.95
CA ALA A 207 2.52 0.89 9.64
C ALA A 207 3.86 0.53 9.00
N ASP A 208 4.91 1.35 9.19
CA ASP A 208 6.28 1.07 8.73
C ASP A 208 6.86 -0.17 9.41
N ARG A 209 6.67 -0.30 10.73
CA ARG A 209 7.08 -1.50 11.49
C ARG A 209 6.36 -2.77 11.04
N LEU A 210 5.13 -2.64 10.51
CA LEU A 210 4.36 -3.75 9.92
C LEU A 210 4.62 -3.95 8.41
N SER A 211 5.47 -3.10 7.82
CA SER A 211 5.74 -3.03 6.38
C SER A 211 4.46 -2.97 5.55
N LEU A 212 3.53 -2.10 5.94
CA LEU A 212 2.27 -1.89 5.23
C LEU A 212 2.44 -0.94 4.04
N VAL A 213 1.63 -1.18 3.01
CA VAL A 213 1.58 -0.36 1.79
C VAL A 213 1.01 1.02 2.12
N ALA A 214 1.46 2.05 1.39
CA ALA A 214 0.98 3.43 1.55
C ALA A 214 -0.56 3.55 1.51
N THR A 215 -1.23 2.81 0.63
CA THR A 215 -2.71 2.78 0.54
C THR A 215 -3.39 2.47 1.87
N ILE A 216 -2.83 1.53 2.66
CA ILE A 216 -3.35 1.17 3.98
C ILE A 216 -3.09 2.30 4.99
N LYS A 217 -1.97 3.02 4.88
CA LYS A 217 -1.65 4.16 5.75
C LYS A 217 -2.58 5.33 5.51
N ASP A 218 -2.85 5.63 4.26
CA ASP A 218 -3.75 6.71 3.85
C ASP A 218 -5.17 6.41 4.32
N ARG A 219 -5.62 5.16 4.11
CA ARG A 219 -6.93 4.70 4.58
C ARG A 219 -7.06 4.72 6.10
N ALA A 220 -6.00 4.35 6.83
CA ALA A 220 -5.99 4.43 8.29
C ALA A 220 -6.04 5.89 8.79
N SER A 221 -5.37 6.80 8.08
CA SER A 221 -5.38 8.25 8.38
C SER A 221 -6.74 8.86 8.12
N GLU A 222 -7.41 8.47 7.05
CA GLU A 222 -8.79 8.87 6.74
C GLU A 222 -9.77 8.40 7.82
N ILE A 223 -9.68 7.14 8.24
CA ILE A 223 -10.50 6.59 9.34
C ILE A 223 -10.27 7.38 10.63
N TYR A 224 -9.01 7.70 10.96
CA TYR A 224 -8.70 8.49 12.14
C TYR A 224 -9.27 9.91 12.05
N LYS A 225 -9.14 10.57 10.90
CA LYS A 225 -9.64 11.92 10.66
C LYS A 225 -11.15 12.00 10.92
N ARG A 226 -11.93 11.07 10.37
CA ARG A 226 -13.39 10.98 10.60
C ARG A 226 -13.75 10.85 12.09
N LEU A 227 -12.98 10.07 12.85
CA LEU A 227 -13.19 9.92 14.29
C LEU A 227 -12.89 11.20 15.09
N GLU A 228 -11.88 11.95 14.66
CA GLU A 228 -11.50 13.22 15.28
C GLU A 228 -12.51 14.31 14.97
N ASP A 229 -13.05 14.35 13.75
CA ASP A 229 -14.10 15.31 13.36
C ASP A 229 -15.38 15.12 14.20
N GLN A 230 -15.66 13.89 14.63
CA GLN A 230 -16.72 13.56 15.58
C GLN A 230 -16.35 13.81 17.05
N LYS A 231 -15.12 14.24 17.34
CA LYS A 231 -14.55 14.47 18.70
C LYS A 231 -14.70 13.26 19.63
N CYS A 232 -14.72 12.06 19.04
CA CYS A 232 -15.01 10.80 19.71
C CYS A 232 -13.76 10.10 20.29
N THR A 233 -12.58 10.70 20.13
CA THR A 233 -11.27 10.16 20.54
C THR A 233 -10.89 10.52 21.99
N ARG A 234 -11.59 11.50 22.60
CA ARG A 234 -11.23 12.07 23.90
C ARG A 234 -11.30 11.06 25.06
N GLY A 235 -10.23 11.01 25.87
CA GLY A 235 -10.14 10.17 27.07
C GLY A 235 -9.76 8.71 26.84
N ARG A 236 -9.39 8.35 25.60
CA ARG A 236 -8.92 7.01 25.24
C ARG A 236 -7.42 7.03 24.96
N ASN A 237 -6.80 5.86 25.05
CA ASN A 237 -5.40 5.69 24.68
C ASN A 237 -5.22 5.89 23.17
N LEU A 238 -4.40 6.87 22.79
CA LEU A 238 -4.13 7.21 21.38
C LEU A 238 -3.55 6.02 20.62
N ASP A 239 -2.60 5.29 21.21
CA ASP A 239 -1.96 4.15 20.56
C ASP A 239 -2.97 3.03 20.28
N ALA A 240 -3.96 2.84 21.16
CA ALA A 240 -5.01 1.85 20.97
C ALA A 240 -5.98 2.23 19.84
N ILE A 241 -6.30 3.53 19.70
CA ILE A 241 -7.13 4.04 18.59
C ILE A 241 -6.37 3.89 17.28
N VAL A 242 -5.11 4.32 17.22
CA VAL A 242 -4.24 4.22 16.04
C VAL A 242 -4.12 2.76 15.59
N ALA A 243 -3.82 1.84 16.52
CA ALA A 243 -3.76 0.41 16.24
C ALA A 243 -5.08 -0.15 15.69
N ALA A 244 -6.22 0.30 16.23
CA ALA A 244 -7.54 -0.11 15.75
C ALA A 244 -7.88 0.47 14.36
N CYS A 245 -7.47 1.70 14.05
CA CYS A 245 -7.62 2.29 12.71
C CYS A 245 -6.84 1.48 11.67
N ILE A 246 -5.59 1.14 11.96
CA ILE A 246 -4.76 0.29 11.09
C ILE A 246 -5.41 -1.09 10.90
N TYR A 247 -5.93 -1.69 11.96
CA TYR A 247 -6.63 -2.99 11.87
C TYR A 247 -7.83 -2.94 10.92
N ILE A 248 -8.64 -1.88 11.01
CA ILE A 248 -9.83 -1.71 10.16
C ILE A 248 -9.42 -1.43 8.72
N ALA A 249 -8.45 -0.55 8.48
CA ALA A 249 -7.92 -0.26 7.15
C ALA A 249 -7.37 -1.52 6.47
N CYS A 250 -6.57 -2.33 7.20
CA CYS A 250 -6.07 -3.61 6.68
C CYS A 250 -7.18 -4.56 6.23
N ARG A 251 -8.32 -4.55 6.95
CA ARG A 251 -9.45 -5.43 6.63
C ARG A 251 -10.27 -4.91 5.44
N GLN A 252 -10.42 -3.59 5.30
CA GLN A 252 -11.07 -2.98 4.14
C GLN A 252 -10.28 -3.22 2.85
N GLU A 253 -8.95 -3.17 2.92
CA GLU A 253 -8.05 -3.43 1.79
C GLU A 253 -7.86 -4.93 1.47
N GLY A 254 -8.66 -5.83 2.08
CA GLY A 254 -8.58 -7.27 1.84
C GLY A 254 -7.27 -7.92 2.31
N LYS A 255 -6.46 -7.25 3.14
CA LYS A 255 -5.18 -7.73 3.68
C LYS A 255 -5.21 -7.77 5.22
N PRO A 256 -6.10 -8.57 5.84
CA PRO A 256 -6.31 -8.56 7.28
C PRO A 256 -5.04 -8.89 8.06
N ARG A 257 -4.76 -8.08 9.09
CA ARG A 257 -3.75 -8.34 10.12
C ARG A 257 -4.43 -8.86 11.37
N THR A 258 -3.79 -9.78 12.07
CA THR A 258 -4.30 -10.29 13.35
C THR A 258 -4.11 -9.23 14.44
N VAL A 259 -4.99 -9.22 15.43
CA VAL A 259 -4.87 -8.29 16.57
C VAL A 259 -3.57 -8.53 17.34
N LYS A 260 -3.04 -9.77 17.33
CA LYS A 260 -1.77 -10.10 17.99
C LYS A 260 -0.58 -9.44 17.30
N GLU A 261 -0.52 -9.48 15.97
CA GLU A 261 0.54 -8.83 15.18
C GLU A 261 0.58 -7.31 15.40
N ILE A 262 -0.59 -6.66 15.47
CA ILE A 262 -0.66 -5.21 15.72
C ILE A 262 -0.28 -4.90 17.17
N CYS A 263 -0.76 -5.72 18.12
CA CYS A 263 -0.44 -5.56 19.54
C CYS A 263 1.05 -5.73 19.85
N SER A 264 1.79 -6.56 19.10
CA SER A 264 3.24 -6.70 19.30
C SER A 264 4.06 -5.45 18.96
N ILE A 265 3.47 -4.50 18.23
CA ILE A 265 4.15 -3.30 17.73
C ILE A 265 3.68 -2.04 18.45
N ALA A 266 2.43 -2.04 18.93
CA ALA A 266 1.87 -0.97 19.73
C ALA A 266 2.39 -1.03 21.17
N ASN A 267 3.53 -0.39 21.44
CA ASN A 267 4.23 -0.39 22.74
C ASN A 267 3.46 0.29 23.91
N GLY A 268 2.22 0.73 23.68
CA GLY A 268 1.37 1.37 24.68
C GLY A 268 -0.05 0.81 24.75
N ALA A 269 -0.41 -0.23 23.97
CA ALA A 269 -1.78 -0.72 23.90
C ALA A 269 -1.89 -2.22 24.17
N THR A 270 -2.78 -2.60 25.07
CA THR A 270 -3.08 -4.01 25.33
C THR A 270 -4.07 -4.58 24.30
N LYS A 271 -4.04 -5.89 24.07
CA LYS A 271 -4.98 -6.59 23.16
C LYS A 271 -6.46 -6.28 23.48
N LYS A 272 -6.80 -6.13 24.78
CA LYS A 272 -8.16 -5.80 25.23
C LYS A 272 -8.56 -4.38 24.85
N GLU A 273 -7.66 -3.41 25.01
CA GLU A 273 -7.92 -2.01 24.63
C GLU A 273 -8.07 -1.85 23.13
N ILE A 274 -7.23 -2.52 22.32
CA ILE A 274 -7.35 -2.54 20.86
C ILE A 274 -8.70 -3.14 20.44
N GLY A 275 -9.14 -4.21 21.10
CA GLY A 275 -10.46 -4.81 20.88
C GLY A 275 -11.62 -3.84 21.17
N ARG A 276 -11.58 -3.16 22.32
CA ARG A 276 -12.58 -2.14 22.69
C ARG A 276 -12.57 -0.94 21.74
N ALA A 277 -11.37 -0.48 21.34
CA ALA A 277 -11.22 0.62 20.39
C ALA A 277 -11.77 0.24 19.00
N LYS A 278 -11.50 -0.98 18.52
CA LYS A 278 -12.07 -1.52 17.28
C LYS A 278 -13.61 -1.49 17.31
N GLU A 279 -14.22 -2.05 18.35
CA GLU A 279 -15.69 -2.11 18.47
C GLU A 279 -16.28 -0.70 18.50
N PHE A 280 -15.63 0.21 19.22
CA PHE A 280 -16.03 1.61 19.28
C PHE A 280 -15.98 2.28 17.91
N ILE A 281 -14.86 2.16 17.18
CA ILE A 281 -14.69 2.78 15.86
C ILE A 281 -15.71 2.23 14.87
N VAL A 282 -15.90 0.91 14.84
CA VAL A 282 -16.90 0.27 13.97
C VAL A 282 -18.31 0.79 14.30
N LYS A 283 -18.63 0.99 15.59
CA LYS A 283 -19.92 1.55 15.99
C LYS A 283 -20.09 2.98 15.50
N GLN A 284 -19.08 3.84 15.61
CA GLN A 284 -19.17 5.22 15.16
C GLN A 284 -19.27 5.35 13.64
N LEU A 285 -18.45 4.60 12.91
CA LEU A 285 -18.48 4.62 11.44
C LEU A 285 -19.79 4.09 10.87
N LYS A 286 -20.45 3.14 11.56
CA LYS A 286 -21.80 2.67 11.18
C LYS A 286 -22.88 3.74 11.35
N VAL A 287 -22.75 4.61 12.35
CA VAL A 287 -23.69 5.71 12.60
C VAL A 287 -23.55 6.78 11.51
N GLU A 288 -22.32 7.06 11.07
CA GLU A 288 -22.03 8.07 10.06
C GLU A 288 -22.37 7.63 8.63
N MET A 289 -22.05 6.37 8.28
CA MET A 289 -22.17 5.87 6.90
C MET A 289 -23.45 5.09 6.60
N GLY A 290 -24.39 5.00 7.55
CA GLY A 290 -25.66 4.27 7.40
C GLY A 290 -25.47 2.83 6.92
N GLU A 291 -25.29 1.88 7.85
CA GLU A 291 -25.17 0.42 7.62
C GLU A 291 -24.09 -0.09 6.63
N SER A 292 -23.49 0.75 5.81
CA SER A 292 -22.64 0.40 4.66
C SER A 292 -21.17 0.10 5.01
N MET A 293 -20.82 -0.05 6.29
CA MET A 293 -19.47 -0.45 6.67
C MET A 293 -19.39 -1.98 6.68
N GLU A 294 -19.34 -2.57 5.49
CA GLU A 294 -19.05 -3.99 5.33
C GLU A 294 -17.59 -4.26 5.69
N MET A 295 -17.35 -4.56 6.97
CA MET A 295 -16.15 -5.25 7.38
C MET A 295 -16.21 -6.65 6.76
N GLY A 296 -15.71 -6.79 5.53
CA GLY A 296 -15.74 -8.02 4.74
C GLY A 296 -15.37 -9.25 5.57
N THR A 297 -15.99 -10.40 5.28
CA THR A 297 -15.75 -11.64 6.01
C THR A 297 -14.29 -12.05 5.88
N ILE A 298 -13.62 -12.30 7.00
CA ILE A 298 -12.22 -12.72 7.01
C ILE A 298 -12.17 -14.20 6.59
N HIS A 299 -11.51 -14.50 5.47
CA HIS A 299 -11.30 -15.87 5.05
C HIS A 299 -9.97 -16.41 5.62
N ALA A 300 -9.85 -17.74 5.74
CA ALA A 300 -8.58 -18.36 6.12
C ALA A 300 -7.49 -18.11 5.04
N GLY A 301 -7.91 -17.96 3.78
CA GLY A 301 -7.07 -17.71 2.60
C GLY A 301 -6.19 -16.47 2.73
N ASP A 302 -6.71 -15.40 3.33
CA ASP A 302 -6.06 -14.10 3.38
C ASP A 302 -4.76 -14.10 4.22
N TYR A 303 -4.62 -15.08 5.11
CA TYR A 303 -3.45 -15.22 5.97
C TYR A 303 -2.37 -16.13 5.38
N LEU A 304 -2.73 -17.05 4.48
CA LEU A 304 -1.87 -18.16 4.06
C LEU A 304 -0.59 -17.67 3.42
N ARG A 305 -0.69 -16.76 2.46
CA ARG A 305 0.46 -16.26 1.71
C ARG A 305 1.56 -15.74 2.64
N ARG A 306 1.18 -15.03 3.70
CA ARG A 306 2.12 -14.49 4.69
C ARG A 306 2.72 -15.58 5.58
N PHE A 307 1.87 -16.46 6.12
CA PHE A 307 2.35 -17.53 7.01
C PHE A 307 3.28 -18.50 6.27
N CYS A 308 2.96 -18.85 5.02
CA CYS A 308 3.80 -19.69 4.19
C CYS A 308 5.13 -19.00 3.82
N SER A 309 5.12 -17.70 3.51
CA SER A 309 6.36 -16.94 3.28
C SER A 309 7.25 -16.90 4.53
N ASN A 310 6.67 -16.70 5.72
CA ASN A 310 7.42 -16.68 6.98
C ASN A 310 8.02 -18.06 7.33
N LEU A 311 7.37 -19.15 6.91
CA LEU A 311 7.86 -20.52 7.10
C LEU A 311 8.86 -20.97 6.04
N GLY A 312 9.04 -20.19 4.96
CA GLY A 312 9.90 -20.52 3.83
C GLY A 312 9.41 -21.73 3.03
N MET A 313 8.10 -21.81 2.79
CA MET A 313 7.47 -22.88 2.01
C MET A 313 7.72 -22.71 0.51
N SER A 314 7.72 -23.81 -0.24
CA SER A 314 7.87 -23.81 -1.70
C SER A 314 6.60 -23.32 -2.40
N HIS A 315 6.71 -22.90 -3.67
CA HIS A 315 5.55 -22.46 -4.45
C HIS A 315 4.50 -23.55 -4.63
N GLU A 316 4.91 -24.81 -4.74
CA GLU A 316 4.03 -25.96 -4.86
C GLU A 316 3.23 -26.18 -3.57
N GLU A 317 3.90 -26.09 -2.42
CA GLU A 317 3.27 -26.19 -1.10
C GLU A 317 2.26 -25.06 -0.87
N ILE A 318 2.60 -23.82 -1.24
CA ILE A 318 1.70 -22.65 -1.11
C ILE A 318 0.42 -22.87 -1.94
N LYS A 319 0.55 -23.35 -3.18
CA LYS A 319 -0.59 -23.62 -4.05
C LYS A 319 -1.47 -24.73 -3.49
N ALA A 320 -0.88 -25.79 -2.95
CA ALA A 320 -1.61 -26.85 -2.28
C ALA A 320 -2.36 -26.34 -1.04
N VAL A 321 -1.75 -25.46 -0.24
CA VAL A 321 -2.35 -24.83 0.93
C VAL A 321 -3.56 -23.98 0.56
N GLU A 322 -3.44 -23.14 -0.48
CA GLU A 322 -4.54 -22.30 -0.95
C GLU A 322 -5.73 -23.12 -1.47
N GLU A 323 -5.48 -24.18 -2.23
CA GLU A 323 -6.54 -25.05 -2.74
C GLU A 323 -7.21 -25.83 -1.61
N THR A 324 -6.43 -26.31 -0.64
CA THR A 324 -6.94 -27.03 0.54
C THR A 324 -7.82 -26.14 1.39
N VAL A 325 -7.45 -24.87 1.58
CA VAL A 325 -8.26 -23.90 2.33
C VAL A 325 -9.56 -23.59 1.62
N LYS A 326 -9.55 -23.45 0.28
CA LYS A 326 -10.78 -23.25 -0.50
C LYS A 326 -11.74 -24.43 -0.32
N LYS A 327 -11.26 -25.66 -0.47
CA LYS A 327 -12.06 -26.88 -0.26
C LYS A 327 -12.50 -27.05 1.20
N SER A 328 -11.72 -26.57 2.16
CA SER A 328 -12.09 -26.63 3.58
C SER A 328 -13.31 -25.77 3.92
N GLY A 329 -13.61 -24.74 3.11
CA GLY A 329 -14.80 -23.90 3.28
C GLY A 329 -16.12 -24.64 3.09
N ASP A 330 -16.12 -25.77 2.37
CA ASP A 330 -17.30 -26.61 2.15
C ASP A 330 -17.68 -27.44 3.39
N PHE A 331 -16.78 -27.53 4.37
CA PHE A 331 -16.98 -28.30 5.60
C PHE A 331 -17.27 -27.36 6.79
N ASP A 332 -18.32 -27.65 7.58
CA ASP A 332 -18.70 -26.83 8.75
C ASP A 332 -17.74 -27.08 9.94
N ILE A 333 -16.56 -26.46 9.88
CA ILE A 333 -15.57 -26.49 10.95
C ILE A 333 -15.77 -25.28 11.85
N ARG A 334 -16.28 -25.48 13.06
CA ARG A 334 -16.56 -24.43 14.05
C ARG A 334 -15.30 -23.92 14.76
N ARG A 335 -14.32 -23.46 14.00
CA ARG A 335 -13.04 -22.92 14.50
C ARG A 335 -12.75 -21.56 13.87
N SER A 336 -11.84 -20.81 14.51
CA SER A 336 -11.44 -19.52 13.95
C SER A 336 -10.67 -19.71 12.63
N PRO A 337 -10.84 -18.83 11.62
CA PRO A 337 -10.17 -18.96 10.32
C PRO A 337 -8.65 -19.06 10.42
N ILE A 338 -8.04 -18.39 11.42
CA ILE A 338 -6.59 -18.43 11.66
C ILE A 338 -6.16 -19.82 12.16
N SER A 339 -6.96 -20.46 13.02
CA SER A 339 -6.68 -21.81 13.49
C SER A 339 -6.80 -22.85 12.38
N ILE A 340 -7.78 -22.67 11.48
CA ILE A 340 -7.97 -23.52 10.30
C ILE A 340 -6.77 -23.39 9.35
N ALA A 341 -6.37 -22.14 9.04
CA ALA A 341 -5.17 -21.85 8.25
C ALA A 341 -3.91 -22.51 8.83
N ALA A 342 -3.68 -22.37 10.15
CA ALA A 342 -2.52 -22.96 10.83
C ALA A 342 -2.52 -24.49 10.78
N ALA A 343 -3.69 -25.12 10.94
CA ALA A 343 -3.82 -26.58 10.88
C ALA A 343 -3.63 -27.13 9.46
N ILE A 344 -4.08 -26.40 8.42
CA ILE A 344 -3.87 -26.80 7.02
C ILE A 344 -2.40 -26.69 6.62
N ILE A 345 -1.72 -25.61 7.04
CA ILE A 345 -0.27 -25.48 6.87
C ILE A 345 0.45 -26.64 7.56
N PHE A 346 0.05 -27.01 8.77
CA PHE A 346 0.61 -28.17 9.47
C PHE A 346 0.36 -29.49 8.70
N MET A 347 -0.84 -29.72 8.16
CA MET A 347 -1.11 -30.92 7.33
C MET A 347 -0.16 -31.02 6.13
N ILE A 348 0.00 -29.93 5.39
CA ILE A 348 0.76 -29.93 4.13
C ILE A 348 2.26 -30.00 4.37
N THR A 349 2.77 -29.30 5.39
CA THR A 349 4.19 -29.39 5.79
C THR A 349 4.57 -30.80 6.26
N GLN A 350 3.64 -31.56 6.84
CA GLN A 350 3.90 -32.95 7.24
C GLN A 350 3.94 -33.93 6.05
N LEU A 351 3.27 -33.57 4.95
CA LEU A 351 3.32 -34.30 3.68
C LEU A 351 4.51 -33.90 2.80
N SER A 352 5.05 -32.70 3.01
CA SER A 352 6.26 -32.24 2.32
C SER A 352 7.51 -32.96 2.83
N ASP A 353 8.56 -32.97 2.00
CA ASP A 353 9.89 -33.42 2.42
C ASP A 353 10.49 -32.52 3.51
N SER A 354 10.09 -31.24 3.56
CA SER A 354 10.60 -30.22 4.48
C SER A 354 9.74 -30.07 5.75
N LYS A 355 9.65 -31.13 6.55
CA LYS A 355 8.82 -31.16 7.78
C LYS A 355 9.17 -29.99 8.73
N LYS A 356 8.17 -29.16 9.02
CA LYS A 356 8.30 -28.03 9.95
C LYS A 356 7.79 -28.43 11.33
N ALA A 357 8.48 -28.00 12.38
CA ALA A 357 8.03 -28.28 13.74
C ALA A 357 6.74 -27.51 14.06
N LEU A 358 5.87 -28.11 14.88
CA LEU A 358 4.62 -27.45 15.33
C LEU A 358 4.90 -26.12 16.03
N ARG A 359 6.04 -26.03 16.74
CA ARG A 359 6.50 -24.82 17.42
C ARG A 359 6.74 -23.67 16.44
N ASP A 360 7.34 -23.95 15.29
CA ASP A 360 7.66 -22.93 14.28
C ASP A 360 6.38 -22.38 13.65
N ILE A 361 5.41 -23.26 13.39
CA ILE A 361 4.08 -22.88 12.88
C ILE A 361 3.30 -22.07 13.92
N SER A 362 3.38 -22.45 15.19
CA SER A 362 2.80 -21.69 16.31
C SER A 362 3.37 -20.27 16.39
N ILE A 363 4.69 -20.11 16.24
CA ILE A 363 5.36 -18.80 16.21
C ILE A 363 4.91 -17.99 14.99
N ALA A 364 4.91 -18.59 13.80
CA ALA A 364 4.56 -17.90 12.54
C ALA A 364 3.08 -17.45 12.50
N THR A 365 2.17 -18.28 13.00
CA THR A 365 0.71 -18.01 12.97
C THR A 365 0.21 -17.27 14.22
N THR A 366 1.04 -17.16 15.26
CA THR A 366 0.69 -16.65 16.60
C THR A 366 -0.44 -17.42 17.29
N VAL A 367 -0.72 -18.66 16.89
CA VAL A 367 -1.74 -19.55 17.48
C VAL A 367 -1.06 -20.54 18.42
N ALA A 368 -1.69 -20.84 19.56
CA ALA A 368 -1.14 -21.81 20.51
C ALA A 368 -1.13 -23.24 19.91
N GLU A 369 -0.08 -24.01 20.19
CA GLU A 369 0.09 -25.37 19.67
C GLU A 369 -1.11 -26.29 19.95
N GLY A 370 -1.70 -26.21 21.14
CA GLY A 370 -2.89 -27.00 21.49
C GLY A 370 -4.10 -26.65 20.62
N THR A 371 -4.25 -25.38 20.22
CA THR A 371 -5.33 -24.97 19.31
C THR A 371 -5.11 -25.50 17.90
N ILE A 372 -3.86 -25.54 17.43
CA ILE A 372 -3.50 -26.13 16.13
C ILE A 372 -3.79 -27.64 16.14
N LYS A 373 -3.42 -28.35 17.22
CA LYS A 373 -3.73 -29.79 17.38
C LYS A 373 -5.23 -30.07 17.38
N ASN A 374 -6.01 -29.26 18.08
CA ASN A 374 -7.47 -29.40 18.10
C ASN A 374 -8.10 -29.17 16.72
N ALA A 375 -7.66 -28.11 16.01
CA ALA A 375 -8.15 -27.85 14.65
C ALA A 375 -7.70 -28.95 13.67
N TYR A 376 -6.49 -29.47 13.82
CA TYR A 376 -6.00 -30.61 13.03
C TYR A 376 -6.82 -31.88 13.27
N LYS A 377 -7.22 -32.16 14.52
CA LYS A 377 -8.10 -33.29 14.85
C LYS A 377 -9.46 -33.18 14.17
N ASP A 378 -10.00 -31.96 14.08
CA ASP A 378 -11.28 -31.69 13.42
C ASP A 378 -11.16 -31.80 11.88
N LEU A 379 -9.99 -31.47 11.31
CA LEU A 379 -9.71 -31.52 9.85
C LEU A 379 -9.31 -32.91 9.34
N TYR A 380 -8.64 -33.72 10.17
CA TYR A 380 -8.06 -35.00 9.79
C TYR A 380 -9.05 -35.98 9.12
N PRO A 381 -10.31 -36.13 9.56
CA PRO A 381 -11.29 -37.01 8.89
C PRO A 381 -11.58 -36.61 7.44
N HIS A 382 -11.41 -35.33 7.12
CA HIS A 382 -11.67 -34.75 5.80
C HIS A 382 -10.41 -34.60 4.96
N ALA A 383 -9.22 -34.99 5.47
CA ALA A 383 -7.92 -34.81 4.82
C ALA A 383 -7.89 -35.35 3.38
N ALA A 384 -8.48 -36.53 3.14
CA ALA A 384 -8.53 -37.14 1.80
C ALA A 384 -9.39 -36.38 0.78
N LYS A 385 -10.32 -35.53 1.23
CA LYS A 385 -11.18 -34.73 0.34
C LYS A 385 -10.66 -33.31 0.13
N ILE A 386 -9.99 -32.75 1.14
CA ILE A 386 -9.51 -31.36 1.09
C ILE A 386 -8.16 -31.23 0.40
N ILE A 387 -7.28 -32.24 0.51
CA ILE A 387 -5.95 -32.18 -0.09
C ILE A 387 -6.05 -32.46 -1.60
N PRO A 388 -5.39 -31.68 -2.46
CA PRO A 388 -5.42 -31.92 -3.90
C PRO A 388 -4.68 -33.21 -4.29
N ASP A 389 -5.29 -34.00 -5.18
CA ASP A 389 -4.75 -35.28 -5.68
C ASP A 389 -3.38 -35.13 -6.37
N TRP A 390 -3.11 -33.95 -6.94
CA TRP A 390 -1.84 -33.67 -7.62
C TRP A 390 -0.67 -33.46 -6.65
N TYR A 391 -0.94 -33.15 -5.38
CA TYR A 391 0.08 -32.86 -4.38
C TYR A 391 0.43 -34.09 -3.54
N ALA A 392 -0.57 -34.86 -3.10
CA ALA A 392 -0.35 -36.07 -2.30
C ALA A 392 -1.34 -37.17 -2.69
N LYS A 393 -0.86 -38.39 -2.89
CA LYS A 393 -1.73 -39.55 -3.17
C LYS A 393 -2.27 -40.12 -1.85
N GLU A 394 -3.34 -40.92 -1.91
CA GLU A 394 -3.92 -41.58 -0.74
C GLU A 394 -2.92 -42.40 0.11
N ARG A 395 -1.81 -42.85 -0.48
CA ARG A 395 -0.73 -43.55 0.22
C ARG A 395 0.07 -42.61 1.13
N ASP A 396 0.30 -41.39 0.69
CA ASP A 396 1.05 -40.37 1.44
C ASP A 396 0.20 -39.81 2.58
N LEU A 397 -1.13 -39.81 2.42
CA LEU A 397 -2.07 -39.47 3.48
C LEU A 397 -2.00 -40.43 4.68
N LYS A 398 -1.58 -41.69 4.48
CA LYS A 398 -1.35 -42.63 5.59
C LYS A 398 -0.10 -42.30 6.41
N ASN A 399 0.81 -41.49 5.86
CA ASN A 399 2.01 -41.01 6.55
C ASN A 399 1.74 -39.79 7.45
N LEU A 400 0.54 -39.19 7.38
CA LEU A 400 0.14 -38.15 8.31
C LEU A 400 0.14 -38.72 9.74
N SER A 401 0.80 -37.99 10.65
CA SER A 401 0.77 -38.34 12.06
C SER A 401 -0.68 -38.30 12.54
N SER A 402 -1.21 -39.43 13.01
CA SER A 402 -2.52 -39.44 13.63
C SER A 402 -2.49 -38.49 14.84
N PRO A 403 -3.54 -37.66 15.04
CA PRO A 403 -3.63 -36.84 16.22
C PRO A 403 -3.70 -37.75 17.44
N LYS A 404 -2.58 -37.96 18.12
CA LYS A 404 -2.56 -38.67 19.41
C LYS A 404 -3.41 -37.87 20.40
N ALA A 405 -4.31 -38.59 21.06
CA ALA A 405 -5.30 -38.07 21.99
C ALA A 405 -4.69 -37.27 23.14
#